data_AF-A0AB35PMH7-F1
#
_entry.id   AF-A0AB35PMH7-F1
#
_cell.length_a   1.000
_cell.length_b   1.000
_cell.length_c   1.000
_cell.angle_alpha   90.00
_cell.angle_beta   90.00
_cell.angle_gamma   90.00
#
_symmetry.space_group_name_H-M   'P 1'
#
loop_
_entity.id
_entity.type
_entity.pdbx_description
1 polymer ?
#
loop_
_entity_poly.entity_id
_entity_poly.type
_entity_poly.pdbx_seq_one_letter_code
_entity_poly.pdbx_strand_id
1 'polypeptide(L)'
;MTSYSKKIIAMFYLAAIFLVYSPTIIFSYAFSDDWSTLSDVFSGKGSPFQWDMQSGSPLYAVARRLAFTLVHNIDDLAYLRFFTVISVFMLCFFLFSFIEKRNIFERKITTIVFPLLICLTPAVQVYNSWATCFPFVLSILLAGISYATLKPINKKTTIIRFAASVIILWFAFAIYQPTAMAFLFFVMLDNCLKKDKPFSINIVLISGAVLFIGMLGSLLFSKFVPVWLYGSSIARAELTNNPLEKLRWFIKEPLINAINNFNITPGTFFTTLSLIICAIGLLSIIKGKSGPIKVLMFIIMGIGAYSPNLLVKENWAAYRSLIALEFFTCALIIIGLDALTSKLNIAKKALPILTVFAMIAASYNIFNGFIIPQKSELNALASALSYKVGKTFTGDVLFDIQDPAYNAFTKTQRYDEFGNISLAAPWAIKGMAEQILIIKSMHFRLPDNVILTVKEQCATDCIIIKTGDAMRSSTSNY
;
A
#
# COMPACT_ATOMS: atom_id res chain seq x y z
N MET A 1 13.47 28.04 7.01
CA MET A 1 14.79 27.45 6.73
C MET A 1 15.36 28.06 5.44
N THR A 2 16.69 28.17 5.26
CA THR A 2 17.25 28.77 4.02
C THR A 2 17.01 27.85 2.82
N SER A 3 17.00 28.41 1.60
CA SER A 3 16.85 27.62 0.35
C SER A 3 17.90 26.52 0.23
N TYR A 4 19.15 26.82 0.63
CA TYR A 4 20.26 25.87 0.64
C TYR A 4 19.99 24.64 1.53
N SER A 5 19.48 24.85 2.74
CA SER A 5 19.14 23.75 3.65
C SER A 5 18.02 22.86 3.14
N LYS A 6 17.08 23.40 2.35
CA LYS A 6 16.00 22.60 1.74
C LYS A 6 16.51 21.66 0.65
N LYS A 7 17.49 22.10 -0.14
CA LYS A 7 18.16 21.25 -1.14
C LYS A 7 18.87 20.07 -0.48
N ILE A 8 19.61 20.31 0.61
CA ILE A 8 20.28 19.24 1.37
C ILE A 8 19.26 18.23 1.91
N ILE A 9 18.15 18.69 2.47
CA ILE A 9 17.09 17.80 2.97
C ILE A 9 16.46 16.99 1.84
N ALA A 10 16.21 17.60 0.69
CA ALA A 10 15.71 16.88 -0.48
C ALA A 10 16.70 15.79 -0.94
N MET A 11 18.00 16.10 -1.01
CA MET A 11 19.03 15.10 -1.33
C MET A 11 19.10 13.98 -0.31
N PHE A 12 18.98 14.30 0.99
CA PHE A 12 18.93 13.30 2.05
C PHE A 12 17.72 12.37 1.90
N TYR A 13 16.52 12.91 1.65
CA TYR A 13 15.33 12.08 1.41
C TYR A 13 15.46 11.24 0.15
N LEU A 14 15.99 11.81 -0.93
CA LEU A 14 16.22 11.07 -2.16
C LEU A 14 17.15 9.88 -1.88
N ALA A 15 18.29 10.10 -1.25
CA ALA A 15 19.23 9.04 -0.90
C ALA A 15 18.61 7.98 0.03
N ALA A 16 17.88 8.39 1.08
CA ALA A 16 17.30 7.46 2.03
C ALA A 16 16.17 6.60 1.41
N ILE A 17 15.27 7.22 0.64
CA ILE A 17 14.18 6.51 -0.04
C ILE A 17 14.74 5.56 -1.10
N PHE A 18 15.70 6.01 -1.91
CA PHE A 18 16.35 5.13 -2.88
C PHE A 18 17.11 3.98 -2.22
N LEU A 19 17.84 4.23 -1.12
CA LEU A 19 18.57 3.18 -0.43
C LEU A 19 17.65 2.06 0.09
N VAL A 20 16.47 2.42 0.63
CA VAL A 20 15.53 1.44 1.16
C VAL A 20 14.79 0.69 0.06
N TYR A 21 14.35 1.40 -0.98
CA TYR A 21 13.47 0.85 -2.01
C TYR A 21 14.18 0.42 -3.29
N SER A 22 15.49 0.68 -3.47
CA SER A 22 16.23 0.20 -4.64
C SER A 22 16.13 -1.31 -4.87
N PRO A 23 16.01 -2.20 -3.84
CA PRO A 23 15.80 -3.61 -4.10
C PRO A 23 14.55 -3.89 -4.96
N THR A 24 13.48 -3.10 -4.84
CA THR A 24 12.27 -3.31 -5.64
C THR A 24 12.46 -2.99 -7.13
N ILE A 25 13.49 -2.19 -7.46
CA ILE A 25 13.85 -1.81 -8.83
C ILE A 25 14.95 -2.72 -9.39
N ILE A 26 15.93 -3.11 -8.57
CA ILE A 26 17.10 -3.89 -9.00
C ILE A 26 16.73 -5.36 -9.24
N PHE A 27 15.86 -5.93 -8.41
CA PHE A 27 15.50 -7.33 -8.52
C PHE A 27 14.31 -7.52 -9.45
N SER A 28 14.46 -8.42 -10.41
CA SER A 28 13.36 -8.89 -11.24
C SER A 28 12.49 -9.89 -10.48
N TYR A 29 11.22 -9.55 -10.33
CA TYR A 29 10.16 -10.38 -9.77
C TYR A 29 8.80 -9.78 -10.11
N ALA A 30 7.74 -10.57 -10.00
CA ALA A 30 6.34 -10.17 -10.08
C ALA A 30 5.59 -10.79 -8.90
N PHE A 31 4.56 -10.09 -8.42
CA PHE A 31 3.76 -10.52 -7.28
C PHE A 31 2.27 -10.54 -7.62
N SER A 32 1.60 -11.67 -7.36
CA SER A 32 0.15 -11.84 -7.43
C SER A 32 -0.44 -11.27 -8.74
N ASP A 33 -1.20 -10.18 -8.69
CA ASP A 33 -1.82 -9.51 -9.83
C ASP A 33 -0.83 -8.98 -10.89
N ASP A 34 0.47 -8.86 -10.56
CA ASP A 34 1.49 -8.55 -11.56
C ASP A 34 1.51 -9.65 -12.64
N TRP A 35 1.33 -10.92 -12.24
CA TRP A 35 1.36 -12.06 -13.15
C TRP A 35 0.13 -12.15 -14.05
N SER A 36 -1.07 -11.87 -13.52
CA SER A 36 -2.27 -11.82 -14.38
C SER A 36 -2.14 -10.72 -15.42
N THR A 37 -1.58 -9.58 -15.05
CA THR A 37 -1.35 -8.48 -16.00
C THR A 37 -0.30 -8.84 -17.04
N LEU A 38 0.79 -9.50 -16.65
CA LEU A 38 1.79 -10.01 -17.61
C LEU A 38 1.16 -11.01 -18.58
N SER A 39 0.25 -11.86 -18.13
CA SER A 39 -0.48 -12.79 -19.01
C SER A 39 -1.34 -12.06 -20.05
N ASP A 40 -2.03 -11.00 -19.66
CA ASP A 40 -2.80 -10.17 -20.59
C ASP A 40 -1.90 -9.48 -21.63
N VAL A 41 -0.68 -9.09 -21.24
CA VAL A 41 0.35 -8.54 -22.14
C VAL A 41 0.83 -9.62 -23.12
N PHE A 42 1.22 -10.80 -22.63
CA PHE A 42 1.74 -11.88 -23.48
C PHE A 42 0.70 -12.40 -24.49
N SER A 43 -0.57 -12.44 -24.07
CA SER A 43 -1.69 -12.86 -24.92
C SER A 43 -2.20 -11.77 -25.86
N GLY A 44 -1.68 -10.54 -25.79
CA GLY A 44 -2.15 -9.40 -26.58
C GLY A 44 -3.56 -8.92 -26.22
N LYS A 45 -4.16 -9.43 -25.13
CA LYS A 45 -5.48 -9.03 -24.63
C LYS A 45 -5.47 -7.66 -23.94
N GLY A 46 -4.29 -7.18 -23.51
CA GLY A 46 -4.08 -5.82 -23.03
C GLY A 46 -4.08 -5.68 -21.50
N SER A 47 -4.98 -4.88 -20.94
CA SER A 47 -5.05 -4.56 -19.49
C SER A 47 -6.41 -4.96 -18.94
N PRO A 48 -6.55 -5.30 -17.63
CA PRO A 48 -7.83 -5.60 -16.97
C PRO A 48 -8.68 -4.33 -16.73
N PHE A 49 -8.75 -3.47 -17.76
CA PHE A 49 -9.35 -2.13 -17.72
C PHE A 49 -10.81 -2.16 -17.28
N GLN A 50 -11.59 -3.12 -17.78
CA GLN A 50 -12.99 -3.28 -17.40
C GLN A 50 -13.13 -3.60 -15.91
N TRP A 51 -12.30 -4.49 -15.38
CA TRP A 51 -12.34 -4.87 -13.97
C TRP A 51 -12.01 -3.67 -13.06
N ASP A 52 -10.93 -2.96 -13.36
CA ASP A 52 -10.49 -1.78 -12.60
C ASP A 52 -11.52 -0.62 -12.67
N MET A 53 -12.20 -0.47 -13.82
CA MET A 53 -13.32 0.47 -13.97
C MET A 53 -14.51 0.05 -13.10
N GLN A 54 -14.89 -1.23 -13.17
CA GLN A 54 -16.00 -1.78 -12.40
C GLN A 54 -15.74 -1.82 -10.89
N SER A 55 -14.48 -1.81 -10.44
CA SER A 55 -14.12 -1.67 -9.03
C SER A 55 -14.17 -0.21 -8.54
N GLY A 56 -14.52 0.74 -9.39
CA GLY A 56 -14.64 2.15 -9.05
C GLY A 56 -13.33 2.93 -9.04
N SER A 57 -12.32 2.43 -9.76
CA SER A 57 -11.01 3.04 -9.89
C SER A 57 -10.70 3.42 -11.36
N PRO A 58 -11.49 4.32 -11.98
CA PRO A 58 -11.37 4.66 -13.40
C PRO A 58 -10.01 5.23 -13.78
N LEU A 59 -9.43 6.09 -12.93
CA LEU A 59 -8.14 6.70 -13.22
C LEU A 59 -7.00 5.70 -13.05
N TYR A 60 -7.13 4.76 -12.11
CA TYR A 60 -6.24 3.62 -12.02
C TYR A 60 -6.30 2.72 -13.25
N ALA A 61 -7.51 2.41 -13.76
CA ALA A 61 -7.68 1.62 -14.98
C ALA A 61 -6.95 2.25 -16.18
N VAL A 62 -7.09 3.57 -16.35
CA VAL A 62 -6.39 4.33 -17.40
C VAL A 62 -4.87 4.32 -17.17
N ALA A 63 -4.42 4.62 -15.95
CA ALA A 63 -3.00 4.64 -15.62
C ALA A 63 -2.35 3.27 -15.87
N ARG A 64 -3.00 2.19 -15.43
CA ARG A 64 -2.54 0.81 -15.64
C ARG A 64 -2.45 0.49 -17.12
N ARG A 65 -3.51 0.77 -17.91
CA ARG A 65 -3.48 0.53 -19.36
C ARG A 65 -2.34 1.25 -20.06
N LEU A 66 -2.07 2.50 -19.70
CA LEU A 66 -0.96 3.28 -20.27
C LEU A 66 0.41 2.78 -19.79
N ALA A 67 0.52 2.35 -18.54
CA ALA A 67 1.79 1.92 -17.97
C ALA A 67 2.22 0.55 -18.52
N PHE A 68 1.25 -0.34 -18.76
CA PHE A 68 1.52 -1.67 -19.31
C PHE A 68 1.81 -1.68 -20.82
N THR A 69 1.69 -0.56 -21.54
CA THR A 69 2.30 -0.45 -22.88
C THR A 69 3.83 -0.38 -22.83
N LEU A 70 4.40 -0.11 -21.66
CA LEU A 70 5.85 -0.07 -21.44
C LEU A 70 6.39 -1.40 -20.90
N VAL A 71 5.51 -2.34 -20.54
CA VAL A 71 5.87 -3.62 -19.90
C VAL A 71 5.74 -4.73 -20.93
N HIS A 72 6.84 -5.38 -21.26
CA HIS A 72 6.89 -6.50 -22.22
C HIS A 72 7.36 -7.80 -21.56
N ASN A 73 7.99 -7.71 -20.40
CA ASN A 73 8.50 -8.83 -19.63
C ASN A 73 8.52 -8.48 -18.14
N ILE A 74 8.93 -9.43 -17.31
CA ILE A 74 9.02 -9.28 -15.85
C ILE A 74 9.98 -8.16 -15.41
N ASP A 75 11.08 -7.91 -16.13
CA ASP A 75 12.08 -6.90 -15.77
C ASP A 75 11.52 -5.48 -15.91
N ASP A 76 10.67 -5.25 -16.91
CA ASP A 76 10.05 -3.94 -17.17
C ASP A 76 9.11 -3.48 -16.03
N LEU A 77 8.67 -4.39 -15.15
CA LEU A 77 7.91 -4.02 -13.94
C LEU A 77 8.72 -3.09 -13.02
N ALA A 78 10.06 -3.08 -13.14
CA ALA A 78 10.92 -2.14 -12.45
C ALA A 78 10.60 -0.68 -12.79
N TYR A 79 10.12 -0.37 -14.00
CA TYR A 79 9.71 1.00 -14.37
C TYR A 79 8.52 1.49 -13.54
N LEU A 80 7.56 0.61 -13.28
CA LEU A 80 6.38 0.92 -12.47
C LEU A 80 6.78 1.15 -11.01
N ARG A 81 7.62 0.27 -10.46
CA ARG A 81 8.14 0.43 -9.09
C ARG A 81 9.02 1.66 -8.95
N PHE A 82 9.83 1.99 -9.97
CA PHE A 82 10.60 3.23 -10.01
C PHE A 82 9.71 4.47 -9.94
N PHE A 83 8.59 4.49 -10.67
CA PHE A 83 7.59 5.56 -10.56
C PHE A 83 7.06 5.70 -9.13
N THR A 84 6.80 4.57 -8.45
CA THR A 84 6.39 4.59 -7.04
C THR A 84 7.46 5.17 -6.14
N VAL A 85 8.73 4.76 -6.29
CA VAL A 85 9.85 5.28 -5.49
C VAL A 85 9.99 6.79 -5.66
N ILE A 86 9.86 7.31 -6.88
CA ILE A 86 9.82 8.76 -7.14
C ILE A 86 8.61 9.41 -6.46
N SER A 87 7.43 8.79 -6.54
CA SER A 87 6.22 9.29 -5.87
C SER A 87 6.38 9.33 -4.35
N VAL A 88 7.07 8.36 -3.74
CA VAL A 88 7.39 8.33 -2.30
C VAL A 88 8.35 9.44 -1.93
N PHE A 89 9.40 9.66 -2.73
CA PHE A 89 10.30 10.80 -2.54
C PHE A 89 9.54 12.13 -2.58
N MET A 90 8.67 12.31 -3.57
CA MET A 90 7.84 13.50 -3.70
C MET A 90 6.88 13.66 -2.51
N LEU A 91 6.28 12.57 -2.02
CA LEU A 91 5.45 12.56 -0.81
C LEU A 91 6.25 12.97 0.43
N CYS A 92 7.43 12.40 0.63
CA CYS A 92 8.31 12.72 1.75
C CYS A 92 8.67 14.21 1.75
N PHE A 93 9.08 14.74 0.60
CA PHE A 93 9.41 16.16 0.48
C PHE A 93 8.19 17.08 0.60
N PHE A 94 7.03 16.66 0.09
CA PHE A 94 5.76 17.37 0.26
C PHE A 94 5.37 17.46 1.74
N LEU A 95 5.45 16.35 2.48
CA LEU A 95 5.18 16.28 3.91
C LEU A 95 6.11 17.19 4.71
N PHE A 96 7.42 17.14 4.42
CA PHE A 96 8.39 18.06 5.02
C PHE A 96 8.00 19.51 4.78
N SER A 97 7.73 19.87 3.52
CA SER A 97 7.33 21.24 3.15
C SER A 97 6.03 21.66 3.81
N PHE A 98 5.07 20.74 3.93
CA PHE A 98 3.79 20.97 4.58
C PHE A 98 3.97 21.26 6.08
N ILE A 99 4.75 20.43 6.78
CA ILE A 99 5.05 20.55 8.21
C ILE A 99 5.85 21.82 8.50
N GLU A 100 6.92 22.08 7.74
CA GLU A 100 7.81 23.24 7.92
C GLU A 100 7.05 24.54 7.70
N LYS A 101 6.36 24.71 6.57
CA LYS A 101 5.65 25.95 6.26
C LYS A 101 4.50 26.25 7.24
N ARG A 102 3.98 25.22 7.92
CA ARG A 102 2.88 25.33 8.88
C ARG A 102 3.34 25.40 10.33
N ASN A 103 4.64 25.25 10.58
CA ASN A 103 5.26 25.16 11.90
C ASN A 103 4.52 24.15 12.79
N ILE A 104 4.35 22.91 12.30
CA ILE A 104 3.59 21.89 13.05
C ILE A 104 4.38 21.39 14.27
N PHE A 105 5.68 21.18 14.12
CA PHE A 105 6.57 20.77 15.20
C PHE A 105 7.56 21.87 15.56
N GLU A 106 7.82 22.02 16.85
CA GLU A 106 8.81 22.96 17.40
C GLU A 106 10.25 22.56 17.04
N ARG A 107 10.53 21.26 17.09
CA ARG A 107 11.87 20.72 16.86
C ARG A 107 12.13 20.46 15.38
N LYS A 108 13.22 21.03 14.87
CA LYS A 108 13.69 20.81 13.49
C LYS A 108 13.94 19.34 13.19
N ILE A 109 14.50 18.57 14.14
CA ILE A 109 14.77 17.15 13.92
C ILE A 109 13.49 16.35 13.68
N THR A 110 12.43 16.60 14.44
CA THR A 110 11.11 15.98 14.25
C THR A 110 10.53 16.36 12.90
N THR A 111 10.62 17.63 12.51
CA THR A 111 10.19 18.11 11.19
C THR A 111 10.90 17.40 10.03
N ILE A 112 12.18 17.01 10.21
CA ILE A 112 12.97 16.32 9.19
C ILE A 112 12.72 14.81 9.19
N VAL A 113 12.66 14.18 10.37
CA VAL A 113 12.55 12.71 10.50
C VAL A 113 11.12 12.22 10.28
N PHE A 114 10.11 12.99 10.70
CA PHE A 114 8.71 12.58 10.63
C PHE A 114 8.26 12.17 9.22
N PRO A 115 8.49 12.98 8.16
CA PRO A 115 8.12 12.59 6.79
C PRO A 115 8.73 11.27 6.35
N LEU A 116 10.00 11.04 6.68
CA LEU A 116 10.72 9.84 6.27
C LEU A 116 10.14 8.60 6.97
N LEU A 117 9.86 8.68 8.28
CA LEU A 117 9.23 7.57 9.01
C LEU A 117 7.82 7.24 8.49
N ILE A 118 7.02 8.26 8.14
CA ILE A 118 5.70 8.06 7.49
C ILE A 118 5.85 7.35 6.14
N CYS A 119 6.88 7.70 5.36
CA CYS A 119 7.15 7.06 4.08
C CYS A 119 7.77 5.65 4.20
N LEU A 120 8.05 5.16 5.41
CA LEU A 120 8.63 3.84 5.67
C LEU A 120 7.62 2.85 6.29
N THR A 121 6.34 3.21 6.41
CA THR A 121 5.33 2.31 6.98
C THR A 121 5.11 1.08 6.08
N PRO A 122 4.65 -0.07 6.62
CA PRO A 122 4.41 -1.28 5.85
C PRO A 122 3.52 -1.08 4.62
N ALA A 123 2.46 -0.28 4.70
CA ALA A 123 1.61 -0.01 3.54
C ALA A 123 2.38 0.62 2.38
N VAL A 124 3.30 1.55 2.67
CA VAL A 124 4.18 2.14 1.65
C VAL A 124 5.19 1.12 1.12
N GLN A 125 5.65 0.19 1.96
CA GLN A 125 6.50 -0.93 1.52
C GLN A 125 5.78 -1.83 0.53
N VAL A 126 4.50 -2.15 0.78
CA VAL A 126 3.67 -2.93 -0.15
C VAL A 126 3.54 -2.20 -1.49
N TYR A 127 3.23 -0.90 -1.49
CA TYR A 127 3.06 -0.14 -2.73
C TYR A 127 4.34 -0.10 -3.59
N ASN A 128 5.52 -0.04 -2.97
CA ASN A 128 6.79 -0.06 -3.72
C ASN A 128 7.17 -1.46 -4.20
N SER A 129 6.68 -2.50 -3.53
CA SER A 129 7.04 -3.89 -3.83
C SER A 129 6.12 -4.51 -4.88
N TRP A 130 4.86 -4.07 -4.95
CA TRP A 130 3.85 -4.59 -5.85
C TRP A 130 3.65 -3.65 -7.04
N ALA A 131 4.04 -4.07 -8.25
CA ALA A 131 4.13 -3.16 -9.40
C ALA A 131 2.75 -2.61 -9.83
N THR A 132 1.69 -3.42 -9.74
CA THR A 132 0.31 -2.95 -9.98
C THR A 132 -0.11 -1.80 -9.07
N CYS A 133 0.45 -1.68 -7.86
CA CYS A 133 0.12 -0.59 -6.93
C CYS A 133 0.78 0.76 -7.28
N PHE A 134 1.46 0.88 -8.43
CA PHE A 134 2.35 2.00 -8.69
C PHE A 134 1.78 3.42 -8.52
N PRO A 135 0.49 3.71 -8.81
CA PRO A 135 -0.05 5.06 -8.68
C PRO A 135 -0.62 5.35 -7.28
N PHE A 136 -0.61 4.40 -6.35
CA PHE A 136 -1.29 4.55 -5.06
C PHE A 136 -0.63 5.63 -4.19
N VAL A 137 0.69 5.76 -4.21
CA VAL A 137 1.40 6.83 -3.50
C VAL A 137 1.08 8.21 -4.10
N LEU A 138 0.88 8.28 -5.42
CA LEU A 138 0.42 9.50 -6.08
C LEU A 138 -0.99 9.91 -5.59
N SER A 139 -1.88 8.95 -5.33
CA SER A 139 -3.20 9.24 -4.72
C SER A 139 -3.06 9.89 -3.33
N ILE A 140 -2.11 9.45 -2.50
CA ILE A 140 -1.81 10.09 -1.20
C ILE A 140 -1.34 11.54 -1.40
N LEU A 141 -0.45 11.77 -2.36
CA LEU A 141 0.01 13.11 -2.74
C LEU A 141 -1.15 14.01 -3.17
N LEU A 142 -2.04 13.51 -4.02
CA LEU A 142 -3.24 14.25 -4.44
C LEU A 142 -4.15 14.56 -3.26
N ALA A 143 -4.34 13.65 -2.32
CA ALA A 143 -5.10 13.91 -1.09
C ALA A 143 -4.46 15.05 -0.26
N GLY A 144 -3.13 15.08 -0.14
CA GLY A 144 -2.40 16.16 0.52
C GLY A 144 -2.49 17.50 -0.21
N ILE A 145 -2.34 17.48 -1.55
CA ILE A 145 -2.46 18.67 -2.40
C ILE A 145 -3.89 19.22 -2.34
N SER A 146 -4.90 18.36 -2.32
CA SER A 146 -6.30 18.74 -2.14
C SER A 146 -6.46 19.56 -0.84
N TYR A 147 -5.99 19.03 0.29
CA TYR A 147 -6.06 19.75 1.56
C TYR A 147 -5.27 21.06 1.55
N ALA A 148 -4.05 21.05 0.99
CA ALA A 148 -3.22 22.26 0.89
C ALA A 148 -3.87 23.34 0.00
N THR A 149 -4.65 22.93 -1.01
CA THR A 149 -5.43 23.82 -1.90
C THR A 149 -6.61 24.42 -1.16
N LEU A 150 -7.32 23.60 -0.36
CA LEU A 150 -8.46 23.99 0.46
C LEU A 150 -8.09 25.00 1.56
N LYS A 151 -6.99 24.73 2.26
CA LYS A 151 -6.51 25.53 3.41
C LYS A 151 -5.11 26.08 3.15
N PRO A 152 -4.93 27.02 2.22
CA PRO A 152 -3.64 27.66 2.00
C PRO A 152 -3.14 28.41 3.25
N ILE A 153 -1.83 28.58 3.36
CA ILE A 153 -1.22 29.32 4.47
C ILE A 153 -1.56 30.81 4.34
N ASN A 154 -2.00 31.43 5.45
CA ASN A 154 -2.31 32.86 5.56
C ASN A 154 -3.33 33.38 4.54
N LYS A 155 -4.17 32.50 3.98
CA LYS A 155 -5.24 32.86 3.04
C LYS A 155 -6.54 32.18 3.44
N LYS A 156 -7.67 32.85 3.18
CA LYS A 156 -9.00 32.27 3.39
C LYS A 156 -9.31 31.23 2.30
N THR A 157 -10.14 30.26 2.63
CA THR A 157 -10.72 29.34 1.64
C THR A 157 -11.70 30.13 0.77
N THR A 158 -11.55 30.04 -0.55
CA THR A 158 -12.48 30.61 -1.53
C THR A 158 -13.28 29.49 -2.18
N ILE A 159 -14.39 29.81 -2.85
CA ILE A 159 -15.21 28.81 -3.55
C ILE A 159 -14.42 28.08 -4.65
N ILE A 160 -13.55 28.80 -5.38
CA ILE A 160 -12.67 28.22 -6.39
C ILE A 160 -11.72 27.19 -5.77
N ARG A 161 -11.14 27.50 -4.60
CA ARG A 161 -10.25 26.58 -3.87
C ARG A 161 -10.98 25.37 -3.34
N PHE A 162 -12.22 25.56 -2.88
CA PHE A 162 -13.09 24.47 -2.44
C PHE A 162 -13.38 23.52 -3.61
N ALA A 163 -13.84 24.05 -4.75
CA ALA A 163 -14.11 23.26 -5.95
C ALA A 163 -12.86 22.54 -6.47
N ALA A 164 -11.72 23.22 -6.54
CA ALA A 164 -10.45 22.61 -6.94
C ALA A 164 -10.03 21.49 -5.98
N SER A 165 -10.18 21.67 -4.68
CA SER A 165 -9.90 20.63 -3.68
C SER A 165 -10.79 19.40 -3.87
N VAL A 166 -12.07 19.57 -4.16
CA VAL A 166 -12.99 18.46 -4.46
C VAL A 166 -12.52 17.70 -5.70
N ILE A 167 -12.21 18.39 -6.80
CA ILE A 167 -11.76 17.76 -8.05
C ILE A 167 -10.46 16.97 -7.84
N ILE A 168 -9.48 17.55 -7.14
CA ILE A 168 -8.21 16.87 -6.83
C ILE A 168 -8.46 15.63 -5.96
N LEU A 169 -9.37 15.71 -5.00
CA LEU A 169 -9.72 14.57 -4.14
C LEU A 169 -10.47 13.49 -4.92
N TRP A 170 -11.31 13.84 -5.90
CA TRP A 170 -11.92 12.89 -6.82
C TRP A 170 -10.87 12.11 -7.61
N PHE A 171 -9.81 12.78 -8.10
CA PHE A 171 -8.71 12.06 -8.75
C PHE A 171 -8.00 11.09 -7.79
N ALA A 172 -7.82 11.47 -6.52
CA ALA A 172 -7.27 10.55 -5.52
C ALA A 172 -8.16 9.30 -5.34
N PHE A 173 -9.48 9.49 -5.17
CA PHE A 173 -10.44 8.39 -5.04
C PHE A 173 -10.55 7.53 -6.31
N ALA A 174 -10.47 8.15 -7.49
CA ALA A 174 -10.50 7.48 -8.78
C ALA A 174 -9.26 6.61 -9.05
N ILE A 175 -8.16 6.84 -8.31
CA ILE A 175 -7.00 5.95 -8.29
C ILE A 175 -7.27 4.84 -7.27
N TYR A 176 -7.37 5.20 -5.99
CA TYR A 176 -7.53 4.23 -4.92
C TYR A 176 -8.14 4.88 -3.68
N GLN A 177 -9.25 4.32 -3.22
CA GLN A 177 -10.08 4.92 -2.17
C GLN A 177 -9.39 4.92 -0.79
N PRO A 178 -8.71 3.84 -0.35
CA PRO A 178 -8.00 3.83 0.93
C PRO A 178 -6.90 4.90 1.03
N THR A 179 -6.16 5.16 -0.04
CA THR A 179 -5.12 6.22 -0.04
C THR A 179 -5.72 7.62 -0.09
N ALA A 180 -6.87 7.82 -0.74
CA ALA A 180 -7.56 9.11 -0.74
C ALA A 180 -8.01 9.54 0.67
N MET A 181 -8.31 8.58 1.55
CA MET A 181 -8.63 8.84 2.95
C MET A 181 -7.47 9.46 3.75
N ALA A 182 -6.23 9.41 3.23
CA ALA A 182 -5.11 10.16 3.78
C ALA A 182 -5.35 11.68 3.78
N PHE A 183 -6.37 12.18 3.08
CA PHE A 183 -6.86 13.56 3.23
C PHE A 183 -7.10 13.92 4.72
N LEU A 184 -7.72 13.03 5.49
CA LEU A 184 -7.96 13.23 6.92
C LEU A 184 -6.66 13.32 7.73
N PHE A 185 -5.60 12.62 7.30
CA PHE A 185 -4.30 12.73 7.93
C PHE A 185 -3.75 14.16 7.82
N PHE A 186 -3.85 14.81 6.65
CA PHE A 186 -3.42 16.20 6.49
C PHE A 186 -4.28 17.19 7.29
N VAL A 187 -5.59 16.95 7.39
CA VAL A 187 -6.49 17.72 8.27
C VAL A 187 -6.05 17.59 9.73
N MET A 188 -5.75 16.36 10.16
CA MET A 188 -5.28 16.06 11.52
C MET A 188 -3.94 16.74 11.80
N LEU A 189 -2.96 16.66 10.90
CA LEU A 189 -1.65 17.30 11.07
C LEU A 189 -1.78 18.80 11.33
N ASP A 190 -2.61 19.50 10.54
CA ASP A 190 -2.73 20.97 10.63
C ASP A 190 -3.56 21.43 11.85
N ASN A 191 -4.58 20.66 12.24
CA ASN A 191 -5.56 21.09 13.25
C ASN A 191 -5.36 20.46 14.64
N CYS A 192 -4.79 19.26 14.71
CA CYS A 192 -4.63 18.51 15.97
C CYS A 192 -3.20 18.59 16.54
N LEU A 193 -2.16 18.63 15.69
CA LEU A 193 -0.78 18.49 16.18
C LEU A 193 -0.08 19.81 16.53
N LYS A 194 -0.61 20.95 16.09
CA LYS A 194 -0.05 22.26 16.44
C LYS A 194 -0.34 22.60 17.89
N LYS A 195 0.68 22.63 18.75
CA LYS A 195 0.48 22.87 20.19
C LYS A 195 -0.08 24.26 20.51
N ASP A 196 0.42 25.30 19.85
CA ASP A 196 0.13 26.70 20.23
C ASP A 196 -1.16 27.26 19.62
N LYS A 197 -1.72 26.59 18.61
CA LYS A 197 -2.95 27.05 17.95
C LYS A 197 -4.18 26.35 18.53
N PRO A 198 -5.29 27.06 18.82
CA PRO A 198 -6.52 26.42 19.25
C PRO A 198 -7.09 25.54 18.12
N PHE A 199 -7.86 24.52 18.51
CA PHE A 199 -8.58 23.69 17.57
C PHE A 199 -9.64 24.51 16.82
N SER A 200 -9.79 24.28 15.52
CA SER A 200 -10.79 24.97 14.69
C SER A 200 -11.82 23.98 14.14
N ILE A 201 -13.05 24.05 14.63
CA ILE A 201 -14.17 23.24 14.11
C ILE A 201 -14.49 23.60 12.65
N ASN A 202 -14.35 24.86 12.26
CA ASN A 202 -14.59 25.31 10.88
C ASN A 202 -13.66 24.62 9.87
N ILE A 203 -12.41 24.33 10.25
CA ILE A 203 -11.50 23.56 9.40
C ILE A 203 -12.04 22.14 9.22
N VAL A 204 -12.52 21.52 10.30
CA VAL A 204 -13.09 20.17 10.25
C VAL A 204 -14.36 20.12 9.41
N LEU A 205 -15.30 21.05 9.60
CA LEU A 205 -16.56 21.07 8.85
C LEU A 205 -16.33 21.25 7.35
N ILE A 206 -15.49 22.22 6.96
CA ILE A 206 -15.18 22.47 5.54
C ILE A 206 -14.43 21.28 4.93
N SER A 207 -13.49 20.68 5.68
CA SER A 207 -12.76 19.49 5.21
C SER A 207 -13.67 18.26 5.12
N GLY A 208 -14.61 18.12 6.06
CA GLY A 208 -15.64 17.09 6.06
C GLY A 208 -16.57 17.22 4.87
N ALA A 209 -16.96 18.44 4.50
CA ALA A 209 -17.76 18.68 3.29
C ALA A 209 -16.98 18.28 2.01
N VAL A 210 -15.70 18.65 1.89
CA VAL A 210 -14.86 18.21 0.77
C VAL A 210 -14.73 16.70 0.72
N LEU A 211 -14.46 16.05 1.86
CA LEU A 211 -14.35 14.59 1.94
C LEU A 211 -15.66 13.91 1.55
N PHE A 212 -16.79 14.38 2.07
CA PHE A 212 -18.11 13.85 1.78
C PHE A 212 -18.44 13.94 0.28
N ILE A 213 -18.27 15.12 -0.34
CA ILE A 213 -18.44 15.29 -1.80
C ILE A 213 -17.42 14.42 -2.55
N GLY A 214 -16.21 14.29 -2.02
CA GLY A 214 -15.16 13.39 -2.51
C GLY A 214 -15.63 11.94 -2.62
N MET A 215 -16.17 11.41 -1.52
CA MET A 215 -16.70 10.06 -1.41
C MET A 215 -17.95 9.85 -2.28
N LEU A 216 -18.81 10.85 -2.41
CA LEU A 216 -19.93 10.80 -3.36
C LEU A 216 -19.44 10.63 -4.80
N GLY A 217 -18.39 11.35 -5.19
CA GLY A 217 -17.73 11.15 -6.49
C GLY A 217 -17.19 9.73 -6.66
N SER A 218 -16.54 9.19 -5.63
CA SER A 218 -16.09 7.79 -5.63
C SER A 218 -17.24 6.79 -5.80
N LEU A 219 -18.39 7.05 -5.15
CA LEU A 219 -19.58 6.21 -5.29
C LEU A 219 -20.09 6.23 -6.74
N LEU A 220 -20.15 7.43 -7.35
CA LEU A 220 -20.51 7.57 -8.77
C LEU A 220 -19.55 6.79 -9.69
N PHE A 221 -18.24 6.85 -9.43
CA PHE A 221 -17.26 6.06 -10.19
C PHE A 221 -17.42 4.55 -10.02
N SER A 222 -17.85 4.08 -8.84
CA SER A 222 -18.05 2.65 -8.56
C SER A 222 -19.39 2.06 -9.03
N LYS A 223 -20.44 2.88 -9.11
CA LYS A 223 -21.81 2.41 -9.38
C LYS A 223 -22.37 2.91 -10.70
N PHE A 224 -22.20 4.19 -11.01
CA PHE A 224 -22.81 4.79 -12.19
C PHE A 224 -21.98 4.55 -13.45
N VAL A 225 -20.69 4.90 -13.40
CA VAL A 225 -19.79 4.78 -14.57
C VAL A 225 -19.74 3.34 -15.12
N PRO A 226 -19.63 2.27 -14.29
CA PRO A 226 -19.55 0.92 -14.81
C PRO A 226 -20.86 0.41 -15.40
N VAL A 227 -22.00 0.76 -14.79
CA VAL A 227 -23.33 0.41 -15.32
C VAL A 227 -23.58 1.14 -16.64
N TRP A 228 -23.19 2.41 -16.74
CA TRP A 228 -23.33 3.19 -17.97
C TRP A 228 -22.45 2.66 -19.11
N LEU A 229 -21.22 2.22 -18.82
CA LEU A 229 -20.28 1.72 -19.83
C LEU A 229 -20.44 0.23 -20.17
N TYR A 230 -20.79 -0.62 -19.19
CA TYR A 230 -20.74 -2.08 -19.31
C TYR A 230 -22.04 -2.79 -18.90
N GLY A 231 -23.10 -2.05 -18.55
CA GLY A 231 -24.38 -2.61 -18.11
C GLY A 231 -24.35 -3.33 -16.77
N SER A 232 -23.22 -3.36 -16.06
CA SER A 232 -23.04 -4.08 -14.80
C SER A 232 -21.98 -3.44 -13.91
N SER A 233 -22.10 -3.66 -12.59
CA SER A 233 -21.09 -3.29 -11.59
C SER A 233 -20.77 -4.51 -10.72
N ILE A 234 -19.58 -4.56 -10.13
CA ILE A 234 -19.19 -5.69 -9.27
C ILE A 234 -19.93 -5.59 -7.93
N ALA A 235 -20.44 -6.72 -7.43
CA ALA A 235 -21.17 -6.83 -6.16
C ALA A 235 -20.29 -6.70 -4.90
N ARG A 236 -19.01 -6.31 -5.01
CA ARG A 236 -18.01 -6.31 -3.92
C ARG A 236 -18.26 -5.28 -2.79
N ALA A 237 -19.42 -4.63 -2.80
CA ALA A 237 -19.81 -3.57 -1.87
C ALA A 237 -21.09 -3.93 -1.10
N GLU A 238 -21.19 -5.16 -0.59
CA GLU A 238 -22.18 -5.45 0.45
C GLU A 238 -21.79 -4.70 1.72
N LEU A 239 -22.74 -3.94 2.26
CA LEU A 239 -22.57 -3.26 3.54
C LEU A 239 -22.63 -4.27 4.68
N THR A 240 -21.89 -3.99 5.75
CA THR A 240 -21.98 -4.82 6.96
C THR A 240 -23.35 -4.70 7.62
N ASN A 241 -23.93 -5.84 8.00
CA ASN A 241 -25.17 -5.89 8.78
C ASN A 241 -24.90 -5.94 10.29
N ASN A 242 -23.63 -6.05 10.71
CA ASN A 242 -23.22 -6.16 12.11
C ASN A 242 -22.07 -5.19 12.44
N PRO A 243 -22.37 -3.92 12.75
CA PRO A 243 -21.35 -2.91 13.02
C PRO A 243 -20.55 -3.19 14.30
N LEU A 244 -21.14 -3.87 15.31
CA LEU A 244 -20.46 -4.15 16.57
C LEU A 244 -19.36 -5.20 16.39
N GLU A 245 -19.65 -6.27 15.65
CA GLU A 245 -18.65 -7.28 15.30
C GLU A 245 -17.53 -6.69 14.47
N LYS A 246 -17.88 -5.80 13.52
CA LYS A 246 -16.90 -5.07 12.70
C LYS A 246 -15.97 -4.20 13.54
N LEU A 247 -16.50 -3.52 14.55
CA LEU A 247 -15.69 -2.71 15.47
C LEU A 247 -14.76 -3.58 16.33
N ARG A 248 -15.22 -4.75 16.79
CA ARG A 248 -14.37 -5.72 17.51
C ARG A 248 -13.25 -6.24 16.61
N TRP A 249 -13.54 -6.55 15.36
CA TRP A 249 -12.54 -6.94 14.36
C TRP A 249 -11.52 -5.82 14.15
N PHE A 250 -11.97 -4.58 13.93
CA PHE A 250 -11.10 -3.40 13.77
C PHE A 250 -10.09 -3.25 14.90
N ILE A 251 -10.55 -3.38 16.15
CA ILE A 251 -9.69 -3.24 17.34
C ILE A 251 -8.67 -4.39 17.42
N LYS A 252 -9.08 -5.62 17.07
CA LYS A 252 -8.24 -6.81 17.20
C LYS A 252 -7.17 -6.94 16.11
N GLU A 253 -7.47 -6.50 14.89
CA GLU A 253 -6.62 -6.73 13.72
C GLU A 253 -6.11 -5.41 13.11
N PRO A 254 -6.90 -4.62 12.34
CA PRO A 254 -6.44 -3.37 11.73
C PRO A 254 -5.68 -2.43 12.67
N LEU A 255 -6.23 -2.16 13.85
CA LEU A 255 -5.63 -1.25 14.82
C LEU A 255 -4.32 -1.79 15.40
N ILE A 256 -4.27 -3.09 15.70
CA ILE A 256 -3.04 -3.73 16.20
C ILE A 256 -1.95 -3.67 15.14
N ASN A 257 -2.25 -3.98 13.88
CA ASN A 257 -1.27 -3.87 12.79
C ASN A 257 -0.74 -2.43 12.68
N ALA A 258 -1.65 -1.45 12.64
CA ALA A 258 -1.29 -0.06 12.47
C ALA A 258 -0.46 0.48 13.64
N ILE A 259 -0.75 0.08 14.88
CA ILE A 259 0.04 0.50 16.06
C ILE A 259 1.43 -0.12 16.05
N ASN A 260 1.60 -1.34 15.53
CA ASN A 260 2.90 -1.99 15.44
C ASN A 260 3.81 -1.40 14.33
N ASN A 261 3.30 -0.53 13.45
CA ASN A 261 4.07 0.25 12.47
C ASN A 261 5.13 -0.59 11.75
N PHE A 262 6.42 -0.35 11.98
CA PHE A 262 7.54 -0.98 11.27
C PHE A 262 7.69 -2.49 11.53
N ASN A 263 6.97 -3.06 12.50
CA ASN A 263 6.96 -4.49 12.78
C ASN A 263 5.73 -5.17 12.18
N ILE A 264 5.92 -5.89 11.08
CA ILE A 264 4.87 -6.67 10.41
C ILE A 264 4.52 -7.98 11.15
N THR A 265 5.35 -8.40 12.10
CA THR A 265 5.10 -9.57 12.96
C THR A 265 4.88 -9.11 14.41
N PRO A 266 3.69 -8.55 14.71
CA PRO A 266 3.42 -7.99 16.03
C PRO A 266 3.55 -9.07 17.10
N GLY A 267 4.45 -8.82 18.06
CA GLY A 267 4.57 -9.60 19.29
C GLY A 267 3.94 -8.84 20.45
N THR A 268 3.55 -9.55 21.52
CA THR A 268 2.90 -8.94 22.69
C THR A 268 3.74 -7.81 23.28
N PHE A 269 5.05 -8.04 23.47
CA PHE A 269 5.96 -7.03 24.00
C PHE A 269 6.03 -5.76 23.15
N PHE A 270 6.23 -5.90 21.83
CA PHE A 270 6.31 -4.75 20.92
C PHE A 270 4.97 -4.00 20.83
N THR A 271 3.85 -4.74 20.83
CA THR A 271 2.51 -4.15 20.83
C THR A 271 2.26 -3.34 22.09
N THR A 272 2.57 -3.89 23.27
CA THR A 272 2.45 -3.19 24.55
C THR A 272 3.32 -1.93 24.60
N LEU A 273 4.57 -2.03 24.15
CA LEU A 273 5.47 -0.87 24.07
C LEU A 273 4.90 0.21 23.13
N SER A 274 4.42 -0.18 21.95
CA SER A 274 3.82 0.73 20.97
C SER A 274 2.57 1.42 21.53
N LEU A 275 1.72 0.70 22.27
CA LEU A 275 0.55 1.25 22.95
C LEU A 275 0.95 2.30 24.00
N ILE A 276 1.96 2.02 24.82
CA ILE A 276 2.47 2.96 25.82
C ILE A 276 2.97 4.23 25.13
N ILE A 277 3.74 4.10 24.05
CA ILE A 277 4.26 5.24 23.29
C ILE A 277 3.10 6.04 22.66
N CYS A 278 2.11 5.37 22.07
CA CYS A 278 0.91 6.02 21.55
C CYS A 278 0.17 6.81 22.64
N ALA A 279 0.02 6.24 23.85
CA ALA A 279 -0.56 6.93 24.99
C ALA A 279 0.24 8.18 25.38
N ILE A 280 1.58 8.09 25.41
CA ILE A 280 2.45 9.26 25.62
C ILE A 280 2.26 10.31 24.52
N GLY A 281 2.10 9.89 23.26
CA GLY A 281 1.79 10.75 22.12
C GLY A 281 0.49 11.53 22.32
N LEU A 282 -0.59 10.84 22.71
CA LEU A 282 -1.89 11.45 23.02
C LEU A 282 -1.77 12.42 24.22
N LEU A 283 -1.04 12.04 25.27
CA LEU A 283 -0.74 12.90 26.42
C LEU A 283 0.12 14.12 26.04
N SER A 284 0.92 14.05 24.98
CA SER A 284 1.63 15.22 24.47
C SER A 284 0.69 16.18 23.73
N ILE A 285 -0.31 15.66 23.03
CA ILE A 285 -1.33 16.46 22.33
C ILE A 285 -2.26 17.13 23.34
N ILE A 286 -2.68 16.41 24.39
CA ILE A 286 -3.63 16.92 25.40
C ILE A 286 -3.09 18.13 26.18
N LYS A 287 -1.77 18.24 26.31
CA LYS A 287 -1.10 19.37 26.98
C LYS A 287 -1.07 20.65 26.15
N GLY A 288 -1.36 20.58 24.85
CA GLY A 288 -1.44 21.73 23.98
C GLY A 288 -2.73 22.53 24.17
N LYS A 289 -2.82 23.69 23.50
CA LYS A 289 -4.03 24.52 23.49
C LYS A 289 -5.19 23.74 22.88
N SER A 290 -6.36 23.73 23.54
CA SER A 290 -7.52 22.90 23.14
C SER A 290 -7.21 21.39 23.10
N GLY A 291 -6.30 20.91 23.93
CA GLY A 291 -5.78 19.54 23.88
C GLY A 291 -6.85 18.42 23.93
N PRO A 292 -7.82 18.43 24.86
CA PRO A 292 -8.82 17.35 24.94
C PRO A 292 -9.62 17.18 23.64
N ILE A 293 -10.07 18.27 23.03
CA ILE A 293 -10.81 18.20 21.77
C ILE A 293 -9.93 17.80 20.59
N LYS A 294 -8.64 18.17 20.59
CA LYS A 294 -7.68 17.69 19.58
C LYS A 294 -7.47 16.19 19.67
N VAL A 295 -7.36 15.64 20.89
CA VAL A 295 -7.25 14.19 21.11
C VAL A 295 -8.52 13.48 20.64
N LEU A 296 -9.70 13.97 21.04
CA LEU A 296 -10.98 13.40 20.59
C LEU A 296 -11.08 13.39 19.06
N MET A 297 -10.79 14.53 18.42
CA MET A 297 -10.88 14.65 16.97
C MET A 297 -9.79 13.87 16.23
N PHE A 298 -8.59 13.73 16.82
CA PHE A 298 -7.56 12.84 16.31
C PHE A 298 -8.09 11.39 16.21
N ILE A 299 -8.71 10.89 17.29
CA ILE A 299 -9.25 9.53 17.35
C ILE A 299 -10.40 9.37 16.35
N ILE A 300 -11.35 10.32 16.32
CA ILE A 300 -12.49 10.29 15.39
C ILE A 300 -12.02 10.28 13.94
N MET A 301 -11.05 11.15 13.58
CA MET A 301 -10.51 11.20 12.23
C MET A 301 -9.70 9.95 11.89
N GLY A 302 -8.98 9.36 12.84
CA GLY A 302 -8.22 8.12 12.64
C GLY A 302 -9.14 6.92 12.34
N ILE A 303 -10.22 6.76 13.11
CA ILE A 303 -11.25 5.75 12.83
C ILE A 303 -11.95 6.07 11.51
N GLY A 304 -12.29 7.34 11.29
CA GLY A 304 -12.92 7.81 10.06
C GLY A 304 -12.07 7.57 8.80
N ALA A 305 -10.75 7.61 8.91
CA ALA A 305 -9.83 7.32 7.81
C ALA A 305 -9.90 5.86 7.35
N TYR A 306 -10.34 4.95 8.22
CA TYR A 306 -10.55 3.53 7.90
C TYR A 306 -12.02 3.21 7.58
N SER A 307 -12.89 4.21 7.54
CA SER A 307 -14.34 4.02 7.36
C SER A 307 -14.74 3.23 6.10
N PRO A 308 -14.09 3.36 4.92
CA PRO A 308 -14.47 2.54 3.77
C PRO A 308 -14.40 1.03 4.05
N ASN A 309 -13.36 0.58 4.78
CA ASN A 309 -13.18 -0.81 5.17
C ASN A 309 -14.11 -1.24 6.32
N LEU A 310 -14.57 -0.29 7.16
CA LEU A 310 -15.55 -0.56 8.21
C LEU A 310 -16.98 -0.68 7.67
N LEU A 311 -17.28 -0.04 6.53
CA LEU A 311 -18.62 -0.08 5.93
C LEU A 311 -18.86 -1.37 5.15
N VAL A 312 -17.82 -1.94 4.55
CA VAL A 312 -17.94 -3.19 3.77
C VAL A 312 -17.97 -4.42 4.66
N LYS A 313 -18.68 -5.46 4.21
CA LYS A 313 -18.84 -6.73 4.93
C LYS A 313 -17.52 -7.48 5.13
N GLU A 314 -16.60 -7.39 4.17
CA GLU A 314 -15.35 -8.15 4.14
C GLU A 314 -14.38 -7.76 5.28
N ASN A 315 -13.94 -8.74 6.07
CA ASN A 315 -12.97 -8.55 7.16
C ASN A 315 -11.55 -8.81 6.64
N TRP A 316 -10.96 -7.79 6.02
CA TRP A 316 -9.62 -7.87 5.45
C TRP A 316 -8.77 -6.67 5.90
N ALA A 317 -7.70 -6.95 6.64
CA ALA A 317 -6.80 -5.95 7.21
C ALA A 317 -5.46 -5.86 6.47
N ALA A 318 -5.49 -5.92 5.13
CA ALA A 318 -4.29 -5.80 4.30
C ALA A 318 -3.62 -4.43 4.52
N TYR A 319 -2.28 -4.39 4.55
CA TYR A 319 -1.53 -3.16 4.74
C TYR A 319 -1.85 -2.13 3.65
N ARG A 320 -2.07 -2.56 2.41
CA ARG A 320 -2.51 -1.66 1.32
C ARG A 320 -3.80 -0.90 1.62
N SER A 321 -4.70 -1.41 2.47
CA SER A 321 -5.93 -0.72 2.86
C SER A 321 -5.81 0.07 4.18
N LEU A 322 -4.74 -0.16 4.95
CA LEU A 322 -4.48 0.44 6.27
C LEU A 322 -3.73 1.78 6.23
N ILE A 323 -3.20 2.19 5.07
CA ILE A 323 -2.29 3.34 4.91
C ILE A 323 -2.67 4.59 5.71
N ALA A 324 -3.93 5.03 5.64
CA ALA A 324 -4.35 6.24 6.32
C ALA A 324 -4.36 6.05 7.83
N LEU A 325 -4.74 4.87 8.34
CA LEU A 325 -4.67 4.54 9.76
C LEU A 325 -3.21 4.42 10.23
N GLU A 326 -2.34 3.78 9.45
CA GLU A 326 -0.90 3.70 9.73
C GLU A 326 -0.28 5.09 9.86
N PHE A 327 -0.66 6.04 9.02
CA PHE A 327 -0.14 7.41 9.12
C PHE A 327 -0.52 8.08 10.44
N PHE A 328 -1.76 7.86 10.93
CA PHE A 328 -2.18 8.36 12.24
C PHE A 328 -1.40 7.69 13.37
N THR A 329 -1.32 6.36 13.41
CA THR A 329 -0.63 5.64 14.48
C THR A 329 0.87 5.91 14.47
N CYS A 330 1.49 5.96 13.29
CA CYS A 330 2.90 6.34 13.12
C CYS A 330 3.14 7.76 13.65
N ALA A 331 2.26 8.71 13.35
CA ALA A 331 2.35 10.06 13.89
C ALA A 331 2.30 10.08 15.43
N LEU A 332 1.42 9.28 16.05
CA LEU A 332 1.38 9.15 17.52
C LEU A 332 2.67 8.57 18.08
N ILE A 333 3.22 7.53 17.45
CA ILE A 333 4.48 6.93 17.88
C ILE A 333 5.61 7.94 17.82
N ILE A 334 5.73 8.68 16.71
CA ILE A 334 6.78 9.67 16.54
C ILE A 334 6.64 10.79 17.59
N ILE A 335 5.43 11.30 17.80
CA ILE A 335 5.17 12.35 18.81
C ILE A 335 5.43 11.84 20.23
N GLY A 336 5.03 10.61 20.54
CA GLY A 336 5.25 9.97 21.83
C GLY A 336 6.73 9.78 22.13
N LEU A 337 7.50 9.27 21.15
CA LEU A 337 8.95 9.14 21.25
C LEU A 337 9.65 10.48 21.32
N ASP A 338 9.22 11.46 20.53
CA ASP A 338 9.77 12.81 20.56
C ASP A 338 9.54 13.44 21.94
N ALA A 339 8.33 13.35 22.50
CA ALA A 339 8.01 13.82 23.85
C ALA A 339 8.87 13.12 24.92
N LEU A 340 8.96 11.79 24.88
CA LEU A 340 9.75 10.99 25.83
C LEU A 340 11.25 11.35 25.77
N THR A 341 11.82 11.33 24.57
CA THR A 341 13.26 11.56 24.35
C THR A 341 13.66 13.01 24.60
N SER A 342 12.73 13.96 24.48
CA SER A 342 13.00 15.35 24.84
C SER A 342 13.12 15.59 26.33
N LYS A 343 12.33 14.90 27.16
CA LYS A 343 12.53 14.93 28.63
C LYS A 343 13.90 14.40 29.04
N LEU A 344 14.42 13.46 28.26
CA LEU A 344 15.72 12.82 28.48
C LEU A 344 16.88 13.53 27.76
N ASN A 345 16.62 14.63 27.02
CA ASN A 345 17.62 15.35 26.20
C ASN A 345 18.36 14.49 25.14
N ILE A 346 17.80 13.36 24.72
CA ILE A 346 18.40 12.44 23.73
C ILE A 346 17.71 12.44 22.36
N ALA A 347 16.69 13.28 22.15
CA ALA A 347 15.91 13.32 20.91
C ALA A 347 16.76 13.48 19.63
N LYS A 348 17.85 14.26 19.71
CA LYS A 348 18.80 14.47 18.60
C LYS A 348 19.48 13.18 18.13
N LYS A 349 19.57 12.16 18.98
CA LYS A 349 20.15 10.85 18.67
C LYS A 349 19.07 9.80 18.44
N ALA A 350 18.05 9.76 19.31
CA ALA A 350 17.03 8.71 19.31
C ALA A 350 16.17 8.69 18.04
N LEU A 351 15.72 9.85 17.54
CA LEU A 351 14.88 9.91 16.33
C LEU A 351 15.65 9.47 15.06
N PRO A 352 16.90 9.93 14.81
CA PRO A 352 17.72 9.38 13.73
C PRO A 352 17.98 7.87 13.85
N ILE A 353 18.26 7.36 15.05
CA ILE A 353 18.47 5.93 15.27
C ILE A 353 17.20 5.14 14.91
N LEU A 354 16.03 5.62 15.33
CA LEU A 354 14.75 5.03 14.95
C LEU A 354 14.55 5.05 13.43
N THR A 355 14.93 6.14 12.75
CA THR A 355 14.89 6.21 11.29
C THR A 355 15.74 5.12 10.65
N VAL A 356 16.99 4.96 11.10
CA VAL A 356 17.87 3.90 10.59
C VAL A 356 17.26 2.51 10.85
N PHE A 357 16.70 2.28 12.04
CA PHE A 357 16.02 1.02 12.36
C PHE A 357 14.81 0.76 11.44
N ALA A 358 13.99 1.79 11.19
CA ALA A 358 12.84 1.70 10.29
C ALA A 358 13.27 1.44 8.85
N MET A 359 14.38 2.05 8.39
CA MET A 359 14.95 1.80 7.06
C MET A 359 15.44 0.35 6.93
N ILE A 360 16.15 -0.18 7.94
CA ILE A 360 16.60 -1.58 7.96
C ILE A 360 15.40 -2.52 7.98
N ALA A 361 14.41 -2.27 8.84
CA ALA A 361 13.21 -3.07 8.93
C ALA A 361 12.42 -3.07 7.61
N ALA A 362 12.25 -1.91 6.98
CA ALA A 362 11.58 -1.79 5.69
C ALA A 362 12.31 -2.59 4.60
N SER A 363 13.64 -2.45 4.49
CA SER A 363 14.44 -3.22 3.54
C SER A 363 14.34 -4.72 3.80
N TYR A 364 14.45 -5.14 5.06
CA TYR A 364 14.29 -6.54 5.48
C TYR A 364 12.92 -7.10 5.09
N ASN A 365 11.84 -6.36 5.33
CA ASN A 365 10.48 -6.77 5.00
C ASN A 365 10.28 -6.90 3.48
N ILE A 366 10.90 -6.02 2.68
CA ILE A 366 10.84 -6.10 1.21
C ILE A 366 11.56 -7.37 0.73
N PHE A 367 12.78 -7.62 1.22
CA PHE A 367 13.53 -8.80 0.83
C PHE A 367 12.83 -10.10 1.20
N ASN A 368 12.43 -10.25 2.46
CA ASN A 368 11.87 -11.49 2.98
C ASN A 368 10.37 -11.66 2.70
N GLY A 369 9.67 -10.55 2.44
CA GLY A 369 8.23 -10.55 2.16
C GLY A 369 7.90 -10.60 0.67
N PHE A 370 8.75 -10.07 -0.21
CA PHE A 370 8.45 -10.02 -1.65
C PHE A 370 9.56 -10.65 -2.48
N ILE A 371 10.79 -10.15 -2.40
CA ILE A 371 11.84 -10.52 -3.38
C ILE A 371 12.21 -12.01 -3.28
N ILE A 372 12.57 -12.48 -2.10
CA ILE A 372 13.02 -13.87 -1.91
C ILE A 372 11.87 -14.86 -2.21
N PRO A 373 10.65 -14.71 -1.66
CA PRO A 373 9.55 -15.59 -1.99
C PRO A 373 9.25 -15.64 -3.50
N GLN A 374 9.06 -14.49 -4.14
CA GLN A 374 8.62 -14.44 -5.54
C GLN A 374 9.66 -14.99 -6.52
N LYS A 375 10.94 -14.72 -6.29
CA LYS A 375 12.02 -15.31 -7.12
C LYS A 375 12.13 -16.81 -6.90
N SER A 376 11.99 -17.27 -5.66
CA SER A 376 12.09 -18.69 -5.33
C SER A 376 10.91 -19.49 -5.89
N GLU A 377 9.70 -18.93 -5.87
CA GLU A 377 8.52 -19.50 -6.51
C GLU A 377 8.70 -19.66 -8.02
N LEU A 378 9.15 -18.62 -8.71
CA LEU A 378 9.39 -18.67 -10.15
C LEU A 378 10.43 -19.75 -10.51
N ASN A 379 11.53 -19.82 -9.75
CA ASN A 379 12.58 -20.82 -9.96
C ASN A 379 12.09 -22.25 -9.67
N ALA A 380 11.28 -22.43 -8.62
CA ALA A 380 10.69 -23.72 -8.26
C ALA A 380 9.74 -24.22 -9.37
N LEU A 381 8.85 -23.35 -9.85
CA LEU A 381 7.95 -23.67 -10.95
C LEU A 381 8.75 -23.97 -12.24
N ALA A 382 9.74 -23.15 -12.56
CA ALA A 382 10.58 -23.33 -13.74
C ALA A 382 11.34 -24.66 -13.72
N SER A 383 11.81 -25.09 -12.55
CA SER A 383 12.49 -26.36 -12.35
C SER A 383 11.53 -27.54 -12.50
N ALA A 384 10.35 -27.46 -11.88
CA ALA A 384 9.32 -28.49 -12.00
C ALA A 384 8.82 -28.66 -13.44
N LEU A 385 8.60 -27.56 -14.16
CA LEU A 385 8.25 -27.59 -15.59
C LEU A 385 9.37 -28.20 -16.43
N SER A 386 10.62 -27.80 -16.21
CA SER A 386 11.75 -28.34 -17.00
C SER A 386 12.01 -29.81 -16.75
N TYR A 387 11.69 -30.30 -15.54
CA TYR A 387 11.84 -31.70 -15.17
C TYR A 387 10.72 -32.59 -15.73
N LYS A 388 9.46 -32.11 -15.68
CA LYS A 388 8.29 -32.92 -16.07
C LYS A 388 7.84 -32.72 -17.52
N VAL A 389 8.12 -31.56 -18.10
CA VAL A 389 7.65 -31.18 -19.44
C VAL A 389 8.86 -31.09 -20.37
N GLY A 390 8.93 -31.99 -21.35
CA GLY A 390 9.97 -31.94 -22.38
C GLY A 390 9.86 -30.67 -23.21
N LYS A 391 10.98 -30.11 -23.68
CA LYS A 391 10.98 -28.86 -24.47
C LYS A 391 10.07 -28.92 -25.70
N THR A 392 10.01 -30.08 -26.37
CA THR A 392 9.24 -30.34 -27.58
C THR A 392 7.81 -30.81 -27.30
N PHE A 393 7.40 -30.93 -26.04
CA PHE A 393 6.03 -31.32 -25.69
C PHE A 393 5.05 -30.21 -26.12
N THR A 394 3.99 -30.58 -26.83
CA THR A 394 2.97 -29.65 -27.37
C THR A 394 1.59 -29.81 -26.74
N GLY A 395 1.45 -30.75 -25.81
CA GLY A 395 0.22 -31.00 -25.08
C GLY A 395 -0.09 -29.91 -24.03
N ASP A 396 -1.19 -30.09 -23.31
CA ASP A 396 -1.68 -29.11 -22.34
C ASP A 396 -0.97 -29.28 -20.99
N VAL A 397 -0.63 -28.16 -20.34
CA VAL A 397 -0.10 -28.17 -18.97
C VAL A 397 -1.12 -27.54 -18.03
N LEU A 398 -1.51 -28.32 -17.02
CA LEU A 398 -2.44 -27.92 -15.97
C LEU A 398 -1.73 -27.86 -14.62
N PHE A 399 -2.23 -27.02 -13.72
CA PHE A 399 -1.66 -26.80 -12.41
C PHE A 399 -2.62 -27.18 -11.30
N ASP A 400 -2.13 -27.97 -10.36
CA ASP A 400 -2.82 -28.32 -9.13
C ASP A 400 -2.33 -27.42 -8.00
N ILE A 401 -3.27 -26.69 -7.39
CA ILE A 401 -3.06 -25.72 -6.31
C ILE A 401 -3.79 -26.11 -5.03
N GLN A 402 -4.35 -27.32 -4.94
CA GLN A 402 -5.17 -27.73 -3.80
C GLN A 402 -4.35 -27.90 -2.51
N ASP A 403 -3.04 -28.10 -2.62
CA ASP A 403 -2.09 -28.21 -1.50
C ASP A 403 -0.93 -27.22 -1.64
N PRO A 404 -1.18 -25.90 -1.42
CA PRO A 404 -0.17 -24.87 -1.56
C PRO A 404 0.85 -24.88 -0.41
N ALA A 405 2.14 -24.81 -0.73
CA ALA A 405 3.23 -24.80 0.25
C ALA A 405 3.57 -23.38 0.74
N TYR A 406 2.61 -22.73 1.42
CA TYR A 406 2.70 -21.34 1.87
C TYR A 406 4.04 -20.98 2.56
N ASN A 407 4.54 -21.82 3.47
CA ASN A 407 5.75 -21.52 4.25
C ASN A 407 7.05 -22.03 3.62
N ALA A 408 7.06 -22.31 2.31
CA ALA A 408 8.25 -22.87 1.64
C ALA A 408 9.45 -21.93 1.69
N PHE A 409 9.28 -20.67 1.32
CA PHE A 409 10.40 -19.74 1.11
C PHE A 409 10.52 -18.66 2.20
N THR A 410 9.53 -18.52 3.06
CA THR A 410 9.55 -17.59 4.17
C THR A 410 8.66 -18.08 5.31
N LYS A 411 9.08 -17.80 6.54
CA LYS A 411 8.29 -18.04 7.75
C LYS A 411 7.38 -16.86 8.09
N THR A 412 7.57 -15.72 7.42
CA THR A 412 6.84 -14.48 7.68
C THR A 412 5.73 -14.36 6.65
N GLN A 413 4.52 -14.76 7.04
CA GLN A 413 3.32 -14.55 6.24
C GLN A 413 2.36 -13.61 6.95
N ARG A 414 1.97 -12.53 6.27
CA ARG A 414 1.01 -11.55 6.78
C ARG A 414 0.05 -11.13 5.70
N TYR A 415 -1.22 -11.47 5.95
CA TYR A 415 -2.31 -11.27 5.01
C TYR A 415 -2.00 -11.93 3.66
N ASP A 416 -2.44 -11.31 2.58
CA ASP A 416 -2.19 -11.67 1.20
C ASP A 416 -0.96 -10.96 0.60
N GLU A 417 -0.13 -10.33 1.43
CA GLU A 417 0.93 -9.41 0.99
C GLU A 417 2.33 -9.94 1.35
N PHE A 418 2.82 -9.67 2.56
CA PHE A 418 4.19 -10.06 2.94
C PHE A 418 4.29 -11.57 3.08
N GLY A 419 5.16 -12.16 2.26
CA GLY A 419 5.51 -13.58 2.25
C GLY A 419 4.42 -14.50 1.73
N ASN A 420 3.37 -13.93 1.14
CA ASN A 420 2.37 -14.70 0.43
C ASN A 420 2.96 -15.29 -0.86
N ILE A 421 2.34 -16.36 -1.36
CA ILE A 421 2.79 -17.07 -2.57
C ILE A 421 1.82 -16.84 -3.74
N SER A 422 2.37 -16.43 -4.88
CA SER A 422 1.60 -16.24 -6.12
C SER A 422 1.13 -17.57 -6.70
N LEU A 423 1.86 -18.66 -6.47
CA LEU A 423 1.50 -20.01 -6.94
C LEU A 423 0.26 -20.59 -6.26
N ALA A 424 -0.26 -19.97 -5.21
CA ALA A 424 -1.56 -20.33 -4.63
C ALA A 424 -2.73 -19.55 -5.23
N ALA A 425 -2.46 -18.53 -6.05
CA ALA A 425 -3.48 -17.69 -6.66
C ALA A 425 -3.84 -18.20 -8.07
N PRO A 426 -5.11 -18.60 -8.33
CA PRO A 426 -5.54 -19.13 -9.62
C PRO A 426 -5.22 -18.23 -10.82
N TRP A 427 -5.29 -16.92 -10.62
CA TRP A 427 -5.09 -15.92 -11.68
C TRP A 427 -3.62 -15.61 -11.98
N ALA A 428 -2.69 -15.96 -11.09
CA ALA A 428 -1.28 -15.63 -11.24
C ALA A 428 -0.49 -16.70 -12.03
N ILE A 429 -0.89 -17.97 -11.90
CA ILE A 429 -0.13 -19.11 -12.44
C ILE A 429 0.08 -19.04 -13.95
N LYS A 430 -0.96 -18.63 -14.70
CA LYS A 430 -0.87 -18.58 -16.16
C LYS A 430 0.27 -17.67 -16.63
N GLY A 431 0.34 -16.44 -16.10
CA GLY A 431 1.41 -15.50 -16.44
C GLY A 431 2.79 -15.99 -16.02
N MET A 432 2.91 -16.67 -14.88
CA MET A 432 4.17 -17.31 -14.46
C MET A 432 4.62 -18.39 -15.46
N ALA A 433 3.69 -19.26 -15.85
CA ALA A 433 3.96 -20.35 -16.78
C ALA A 433 4.31 -19.84 -18.19
N GLU A 434 3.61 -18.80 -18.67
CA GLU A 434 3.89 -18.13 -19.96
C GLU A 434 5.29 -17.50 -19.95
N GLN A 435 5.66 -16.81 -18.87
CA GLN A 435 7.02 -16.24 -18.72
C GLN A 435 8.10 -17.34 -18.81
N ILE A 436 7.89 -18.49 -18.16
CA ILE A 436 8.82 -19.62 -18.20
C ILE A 436 8.86 -20.25 -19.60
N LEU A 437 7.69 -20.43 -20.23
CA LEU A 437 7.56 -20.96 -21.59
C LEU A 437 8.39 -20.13 -22.58
N ILE A 438 8.29 -18.80 -22.49
CA ILE A 438 9.05 -17.86 -23.33
C ILE A 438 10.55 -17.96 -23.02
N ILE A 439 10.96 -17.80 -21.75
CA ILE A 439 12.38 -17.80 -21.35
C ILE A 439 13.08 -19.11 -21.72
N LYS A 440 12.40 -20.25 -21.51
CA LYS A 440 13.00 -21.58 -21.71
C LYS A 440 12.76 -22.16 -23.11
N SER A 441 12.06 -21.42 -23.98
CA SER A 441 11.69 -21.83 -25.34
C SER A 441 11.01 -23.21 -25.34
N MET A 442 9.99 -23.37 -24.49
CA MET A 442 9.18 -24.60 -24.40
C MET A 442 7.96 -24.48 -25.32
N HIS A 443 7.39 -25.62 -25.74
CA HIS A 443 6.31 -25.66 -26.75
C HIS A 443 4.93 -26.12 -26.23
N PHE A 444 4.78 -26.27 -24.91
CA PHE A 444 3.52 -26.76 -24.33
C PHE A 444 2.40 -25.72 -24.44
N ARG A 445 1.15 -26.15 -24.34
CA ARG A 445 -0.03 -25.29 -24.41
C ARG A 445 -0.58 -24.98 -23.02
N LEU A 446 -1.06 -23.76 -22.85
CA LEU A 446 -1.73 -23.29 -21.65
C LEU A 446 -3.19 -22.98 -22.00
N PRO A 447 -4.16 -23.80 -21.54
CA PRO A 447 -5.57 -23.54 -21.79
C PRO A 447 -6.04 -22.25 -21.10
N ASP A 448 -7.25 -21.79 -21.42
CA ASP A 448 -7.80 -20.59 -20.77
C ASP A 448 -7.98 -20.78 -19.26
N ASN A 449 -8.40 -21.98 -18.83
CA ASN A 449 -8.37 -22.38 -17.44
C ASN A 449 -7.22 -23.36 -17.20
N VAL A 450 -6.10 -22.84 -16.68
CA VAL A 450 -4.90 -23.63 -16.38
C VAL A 450 -4.99 -24.39 -15.06
N ILE A 451 -6.02 -24.13 -14.24
CA ILE A 451 -6.15 -24.72 -12.92
C ILE A 451 -6.96 -26.02 -13.00
N LEU A 452 -6.39 -27.08 -12.44
CA LEU A 452 -7.05 -28.37 -12.32
C LEU A 452 -8.17 -28.29 -11.27
N THR A 453 -9.42 -28.34 -11.72
CA THR A 453 -10.60 -28.38 -10.85
C THR A 453 -11.13 -29.81 -10.69
N VAL A 454 -10.99 -30.65 -11.72
CA VAL A 454 -11.39 -32.05 -11.71
C VAL A 454 -10.38 -32.89 -12.49
N LYS A 455 -10.09 -34.12 -12.05
CA LYS A 455 -9.03 -34.95 -12.64
C LYS A 455 -9.32 -35.30 -14.11
N GLU A 456 -10.58 -35.39 -14.49
CA GLU A 456 -11.02 -35.68 -15.85
C GLU A 456 -10.70 -34.55 -16.86
N GLN A 457 -10.31 -33.35 -16.41
CA GLN A 457 -9.86 -32.27 -17.30
C GLN A 457 -8.56 -32.62 -18.05
N CYS A 458 -7.75 -33.54 -17.54
CA CYS A 458 -6.49 -33.96 -18.16
C CYS A 458 -6.68 -35.32 -18.85
N ALA A 459 -7.43 -35.33 -19.97
CA ALA A 459 -7.86 -36.57 -20.63
C ALA A 459 -6.87 -37.09 -21.69
N THR A 460 -6.26 -36.22 -22.51
CA THR A 460 -5.35 -36.62 -23.61
C THR A 460 -4.22 -35.62 -23.79
N ASP A 461 -2.98 -36.12 -23.89
CA ASP A 461 -1.73 -35.34 -24.06
C ASP A 461 -1.62 -34.14 -23.10
N CYS A 462 -1.69 -34.42 -21.80
CA CYS A 462 -1.68 -33.40 -20.76
C CYS A 462 -0.75 -33.78 -19.60
N ILE A 463 -0.09 -32.78 -19.01
CA ILE A 463 0.81 -32.92 -17.86
C ILE A 463 0.31 -32.04 -16.71
N ILE A 464 0.27 -32.61 -15.51
CA ILE A 464 -0.14 -31.90 -14.29
C ILE A 464 1.09 -31.53 -13.47
N ILE A 465 1.21 -30.24 -13.15
CA ILE A 465 2.21 -29.69 -12.23
C ILE A 465 1.54 -29.38 -10.89
N LYS A 466 1.96 -30.09 -9.85
CA LYS A 466 1.59 -29.78 -8.46
C LYS A 466 2.48 -28.66 -7.95
N THR A 467 1.91 -27.49 -7.74
CA THR A 467 2.64 -26.28 -7.34
C THR A 467 3.25 -26.40 -5.94
N GLY A 468 2.52 -27.01 -4.99
CA GLY A 468 3.01 -27.33 -3.65
C GLY A 468 4.28 -28.18 -3.65
N ASP A 469 4.28 -29.27 -4.41
CA ASP A 469 5.42 -30.18 -4.52
C ASP A 469 6.62 -29.51 -5.20
N ALA A 470 6.37 -28.69 -6.23
CA ALA A 470 7.42 -27.90 -6.88
C ALA A 470 8.14 -26.99 -5.88
N MET A 471 7.39 -26.31 -5.02
CA MET A 471 7.97 -25.46 -3.98
C MET A 471 8.72 -26.26 -2.91
N ARG A 472 8.13 -27.33 -2.37
CA ARG A 472 8.78 -28.16 -1.33
C ARG A 472 10.08 -28.80 -1.82
N SER A 473 10.10 -29.31 -3.06
CA SER A 473 11.30 -29.93 -3.66
C SER A 473 12.42 -28.92 -3.91
N SER A 474 12.09 -27.65 -4.16
CA SER A 474 13.07 -26.57 -4.25
C SER A 474 13.68 -26.21 -2.88
N THR A 475 12.92 -26.39 -1.80
CA THR A 475 13.38 -26.09 -0.42
C THR A 475 14.19 -27.21 0.23
N SER A 476 14.04 -28.47 -0.20
CA SER A 476 14.79 -29.61 0.34
C SER A 476 16.28 -29.64 -0.06
N ASN A 477 16.73 -28.68 -0.87
CA ASN A 477 18.13 -28.48 -1.26
C ASN A 477 18.79 -27.28 -0.52
N TYR A 478 18.19 -26.78 0.57
CA TYR A 478 18.78 -25.78 1.47
C TYR A 478 19.36 -26.39 2.74
#